data_AF-A0A956EC76-F1
#
_entry.id   AF-A0A956EC76-F1
#
_cell.length_a   1.000
_cell.length_b   1.000
_cell.length_c   1.000
_cell.angle_alpha   90.00
_cell.angle_beta   90.00
_cell.angle_gamma   90.00
#
_symmetry.space_group_name_H-M   'P 1'
#
loop_
_entity.id
_entity.type
_entity.pdbx_description
1 polymer ?
#
loop_
_entity_poly.entity_id
_entity_poly.type
_entity_poly.pdbx_seq_one_letter_code
_entity_poly.pdbx_strand_id
1 'polypeptide(L)'
;MEAARGSLRETLSALRNLEQLLKSIRVGPRALSSVIPDVHSSCQSLSNTISSLLGSVAGRIADASPTQELEAFALPRAKELVDALGKARRKTLTAKKRLDLERIVAAKTNELDAVRALAECLDEAASGRQVHIDLSQLAQQALAAGGEAAGPRAHIGLSAERLGEELSVNPKVATQLIVLCASAVTDGGQRPAQLSIAKVPQGGCELRLRGLEHAPTGAYTVGLPAKIPPSATCLNAVAALTRAELSQTGGELVLRWSAESTRASG
;
A
#
# COMPACT_ATOMS: atom_id res chain seq x y z
N MET A 1 15.45 8.81 8.18
CA MET A 1 14.31 8.28 7.39
C MET A 1 14.73 7.75 6.02
N GLU A 2 15.31 8.57 5.13
CA GLU A 2 15.68 8.14 3.76
C GLU A 2 16.59 6.90 3.71
N ALA A 3 17.59 6.81 4.60
CA ALA A 3 18.45 5.63 4.70
C ALA A 3 17.66 4.35 5.05
N ALA A 4 16.69 4.43 5.97
CA ALA A 4 15.85 3.30 6.36
C ALA A 4 14.92 2.87 5.20
N ARG A 5 14.35 3.85 4.47
CA ARG A 5 13.56 3.57 3.25
C ARG A 5 14.39 2.88 2.17
N GLY A 6 15.59 3.39 1.91
CA GLY A 6 16.53 2.81 0.94
C GLY A 6 16.87 1.36 1.28
N SER A 7 17.30 1.13 2.52
CA SER A 7 17.63 -0.22 3.04
C SER A 7 16.45 -1.19 2.94
N LEU A 8 15.24 -0.74 3.31
CA LEU A 8 14.03 -1.57 3.22
C LEU A 8 13.70 -1.92 1.76
N ARG A 9 13.77 -0.93 0.85
CA ARG A 9 13.52 -1.13 -0.59
C ARG A 9 14.52 -2.09 -1.23
N GLU A 10 15.79 -1.98 -0.88
CA GLU A 10 16.85 -2.88 -1.36
C GLU A 10 16.61 -4.31 -0.87
N THR A 11 16.30 -4.48 0.41
CA THR A 11 15.99 -5.79 1.00
C THR A 11 14.77 -6.43 0.34
N LEU A 12 13.68 -5.68 0.15
CA LEU A 12 12.47 -6.18 -0.52
C LEU A 12 12.73 -6.52 -2.01
N SER A 13 13.56 -5.73 -2.70
CA SER A 13 13.99 -6.05 -4.07
C SER A 13 14.80 -7.35 -4.12
N ALA A 14 15.72 -7.57 -3.18
CA ALA A 14 16.47 -8.82 -3.08
C ALA A 14 15.56 -10.03 -2.83
N LEU A 15 14.51 -9.86 -2.02
CA LEU A 15 13.52 -10.91 -1.76
C LEU A 15 12.66 -11.25 -2.98
N ARG A 16 12.23 -10.24 -3.76
CA ARG A 16 11.52 -10.48 -5.03
C ARG A 16 12.39 -11.20 -6.05
N ASN A 17 13.67 -10.83 -6.14
CA ASN A 17 14.62 -11.54 -7.00
C ASN A 17 14.77 -13.00 -6.56
N LEU A 18 14.89 -13.24 -5.25
CA LEU A 18 14.93 -14.61 -4.71
C LEU A 18 13.63 -15.37 -5.01
N GLU A 19 12.47 -14.74 -4.86
CA GLU A 19 11.17 -15.33 -5.20
C GLU A 19 11.12 -15.78 -6.67
N GLN A 20 11.58 -14.94 -7.60
CA GLN A 20 11.66 -15.28 -9.03
C GLN A 20 12.58 -16.48 -9.29
N LEU A 21 13.73 -16.54 -8.62
CA LEU A 21 14.64 -17.68 -8.69
C LEU A 21 14.01 -18.96 -8.12
N LEU A 22 13.28 -18.84 -7.00
CA LEU A 22 12.56 -19.95 -6.38
C LEU A 22 11.45 -20.49 -7.27
N LYS A 23 10.77 -19.65 -8.06
CA LYS A 23 9.75 -20.06 -9.04
C LYS A 23 10.33 -20.69 -10.31
N SER A 24 11.55 -20.33 -10.70
CA SER A 24 12.13 -20.74 -11.99
C SER A 24 12.61 -22.19 -12.00
N ILE A 25 11.93 -23.06 -12.76
CA ILE A 25 12.31 -24.48 -12.93
C ILE A 25 13.74 -24.69 -13.45
N ARG A 26 14.32 -23.67 -14.12
CA ARG A 26 15.68 -23.71 -14.68
C ARG A 26 16.76 -23.47 -13.62
N VAL A 27 16.40 -22.89 -12.47
CA VAL A 27 17.34 -22.62 -11.39
C VAL A 27 17.46 -23.86 -10.51
N GLY A 28 18.62 -24.51 -10.58
CA GLY A 28 18.93 -25.69 -9.77
C GLY A 28 19.27 -25.36 -8.30
N PRO A 29 19.25 -26.35 -7.39
CA PRO A 29 19.51 -26.14 -5.96
C PRO A 29 20.85 -25.47 -5.65
N ARG A 30 21.91 -25.77 -6.43
CA ARG A 30 23.25 -25.20 -6.25
C ARG A 30 23.27 -23.68 -6.43
N ALA A 31 22.53 -23.15 -7.42
CA ALA A 31 22.43 -21.71 -7.66
C ALA A 31 21.61 -21.01 -6.54
N LEU A 32 20.57 -21.66 -6.02
CA LEU A 32 19.84 -21.13 -4.87
C LEU A 32 20.73 -21.11 -3.61
N SER A 33 21.51 -22.16 -3.39
CA SER A 33 22.45 -22.23 -2.26
C SER A 33 23.53 -21.15 -2.28
N SER A 34 23.90 -20.60 -3.44
CA SER A 34 24.83 -19.47 -3.50
C SER A 34 24.17 -18.11 -3.22
N VAL A 35 22.89 -17.92 -3.55
CA VAL A 35 22.19 -16.62 -3.39
C VAL A 35 21.53 -16.45 -2.02
N ILE A 36 21.02 -17.54 -1.43
CA ILE A 36 20.31 -17.50 -0.13
C ILE A 36 21.15 -16.86 1.00
N PRO A 37 22.47 -17.11 1.14
CA PRO A 37 23.28 -16.47 2.18
C PRO A 37 23.26 -14.93 2.12
N ASP A 38 23.35 -14.36 0.92
CA ASP A 38 23.40 -12.90 0.71
C ASP A 38 22.06 -12.25 1.00
N VAL A 39 20.97 -12.87 0.54
CA VAL A 39 19.60 -12.42 0.84
C VAL A 39 19.31 -12.54 2.33
N HIS A 40 19.71 -13.64 2.97
CA HIS A 40 19.60 -13.81 4.41
C HIS A 40 20.36 -12.72 5.16
N SER A 41 21.60 -12.42 4.77
CA SER A 41 22.42 -11.36 5.37
C SER A 41 21.72 -10.01 5.28
N SER A 42 21.15 -9.68 4.12
CA SER A 42 20.39 -8.45 3.91
C SER A 42 19.15 -8.36 4.82
N CYS A 43 18.50 -9.50 5.10
CA CYS A 43 17.33 -9.53 5.97
C CYS A 43 17.65 -9.42 7.47
N GLN A 44 18.91 -9.58 7.88
CA GLN A 44 19.26 -9.55 9.31
C GLN A 44 18.98 -8.18 9.96
N SER A 45 19.08 -7.09 9.18
CA SER A 45 18.82 -5.72 9.65
C SER A 45 17.37 -5.28 9.45
N LEU A 46 16.51 -6.15 8.91
CA LEU A 46 15.16 -5.80 8.47
C LEU A 46 14.29 -5.26 9.62
N SER A 47 14.29 -5.94 10.77
CA SER A 47 13.53 -5.50 11.95
C SER A 47 13.95 -4.11 12.41
N ASN A 48 15.26 -3.86 12.54
CA ASN A 48 15.78 -2.55 12.95
C ASN A 48 15.45 -1.46 11.93
N THR A 49 15.49 -1.80 10.64
CA THR A 49 15.13 -0.89 9.55
C THR A 49 13.65 -0.51 9.61
N ILE A 50 12.76 -1.48 9.84
CA ILE A 50 11.31 -1.26 10.00
C ILE A 50 11.03 -0.37 11.22
N SER A 51 11.60 -0.70 12.39
CA SER A 51 11.42 0.11 13.61
C SER A 51 11.94 1.54 13.43
N SER A 52 13.11 1.71 12.78
CA SER A 52 13.66 3.05 12.50
C SER A 52 12.78 3.86 11.55
N LEU A 53 12.23 3.22 10.50
CA LEU A 53 11.31 3.84 9.57
C LEU A 53 10.02 4.29 10.29
N LEU A 54 9.37 3.36 11.00
CA LEU A 54 8.10 3.63 11.67
C LEU A 54 8.26 4.61 12.83
N GLY A 55 9.35 4.54 13.59
CA GLY A 55 9.68 5.55 14.61
C GLY A 55 9.88 6.95 14.03
N SER A 56 10.45 7.06 12.82
CA SER A 56 10.57 8.35 12.13
C SER A 56 9.21 8.92 11.73
N VAL A 57 8.27 8.07 11.29
CA VAL A 57 6.89 8.46 10.94
C VAL A 57 6.11 8.83 12.20
N ALA A 58 6.23 8.04 13.26
CA ALA A 58 5.56 8.27 14.54
C ALA A 58 5.88 9.65 15.12
N GLY A 59 7.14 10.10 14.99
CA GLY A 59 7.55 11.44 15.43
C GLY A 59 6.96 12.62 14.63
N ARG A 60 6.22 12.37 13.54
CA ARG A 60 5.62 13.38 12.66
C ARG A 60 4.09 13.40 12.71
N ILE A 61 3.46 12.44 13.38
CA ILE A 61 2.01 12.32 13.46
C ILE A 61 1.56 12.45 14.91
N ALA A 62 0.36 13.00 15.14
CA ALA A 62 -0.15 13.21 16.50
C ALA A 62 -0.55 11.90 17.20
N ASP A 63 -1.08 10.93 16.44
CA ASP A 63 -1.46 9.61 16.91
C ASP A 63 -0.47 8.55 16.43
N ALA A 64 0.26 7.94 17.36
CA ALA A 64 1.24 6.90 17.06
C ALA A 64 0.61 5.51 16.82
N SER A 65 -0.68 5.31 17.11
CA SER A 65 -1.37 4.02 16.98
C SER A 65 -1.17 3.34 15.61
N PRO A 66 -1.31 4.02 14.45
CA PRO A 66 -1.11 3.40 13.14
C PRO A 66 0.31 2.83 12.96
N THR A 67 1.33 3.56 13.43
CA THR A 67 2.73 3.11 13.34
C THR A 67 3.03 1.95 14.28
N GLN A 68 2.42 1.93 15.47
CA GLN A 68 2.55 0.83 16.43
C GLN A 68 1.89 -0.46 15.89
N GLU A 69 0.71 -0.35 15.29
CA GLU A 69 0.04 -1.49 14.65
C GLU A 69 0.83 -2.03 13.45
N LEU A 70 1.39 -1.14 12.62
CA LEU A 70 2.29 -1.53 11.53
C LEU A 70 3.53 -2.27 12.06
N GLU A 71 4.14 -1.78 13.13
CA GLU A 71 5.33 -2.40 13.72
C GLU A 71 5.00 -3.78 14.31
N ALA A 72 3.93 -3.87 15.11
CA ALA A 72 3.44 -5.11 15.69
C ALA A 72 3.09 -6.16 14.61
N PHE A 73 2.58 -5.71 13.46
CA PHE A 73 2.34 -6.57 12.32
C PHE A 73 3.64 -6.98 11.61
N ALA A 74 4.55 -6.04 11.35
CA ALA A 74 5.70 -6.25 10.47
C ALA A 74 6.83 -7.07 11.12
N LEU A 75 7.12 -6.85 12.41
CA LEU A 75 8.26 -7.48 13.08
C LEU A 75 8.19 -9.02 13.13
N PRO A 76 7.05 -9.65 13.45
CA PRO A 76 6.93 -11.11 13.39
C PRO A 76 7.20 -11.67 11.99
N ARG A 77 6.80 -10.95 10.94
CA ARG A 77 6.94 -11.37 9.53
C ARG A 77 8.38 -11.28 9.05
N ALA A 78 9.07 -10.20 9.42
CA ALA A 78 10.50 -10.07 9.22
C ALA A 78 11.25 -11.22 9.91
N LYS A 79 10.89 -11.55 11.15
CA LYS A 79 11.48 -12.67 11.89
C LYS A 79 11.24 -14.03 11.21
N GLU A 80 9.99 -14.32 10.82
CA GLU A 80 9.64 -15.56 10.11
C GLU A 80 10.46 -15.75 8.84
N LEU A 81 10.65 -14.66 8.08
CA LEU A 81 11.42 -14.66 6.84
C LEU A 81 12.91 -14.89 7.09
N VAL A 82 13.51 -14.22 8.08
CA VAL A 82 14.91 -14.46 8.50
C VAL A 82 15.09 -15.91 8.96
N ASP A 83 14.19 -16.43 9.79
CA ASP A 83 14.26 -17.80 10.30
C ASP A 83 14.12 -18.84 9.17
N ALA A 84 13.23 -18.60 8.19
CA ALA A 84 13.06 -19.46 7.02
C ALA A 84 14.30 -19.48 6.12
N LEU A 85 14.86 -18.31 5.81
CA LEU A 85 16.10 -18.19 5.03
C LEU A 85 17.28 -18.83 5.78
N GLY A 86 17.36 -18.64 7.10
CA GLY A 86 18.39 -19.23 7.95
C GLY A 86 18.35 -20.76 7.96
N LYS A 87 17.15 -21.36 7.94
CA LYS A 87 16.95 -22.81 7.79
C LYS A 87 17.36 -23.29 6.39
N ALA A 88 16.97 -22.56 5.35
CA ALA A 88 17.29 -22.90 3.97
C ALA A 88 18.80 -22.84 3.68
N ARG A 89 19.52 -21.89 4.29
CA ARG A 89 20.97 -21.73 4.16
C ARG A 89 21.77 -22.95 4.65
N ARG A 90 21.28 -23.66 5.66
CA ARG A 90 22.02 -24.74 6.35
C ARG A 90 21.83 -26.12 5.74
N LYS A 91 20.87 -26.30 4.83
CA LYS A 91 20.46 -27.64 4.34
C LYS A 91 20.31 -27.63 2.82
N THR A 92 20.57 -28.77 2.19
CA THR A 92 20.24 -28.96 0.78
C THR A 92 18.74 -28.73 0.55
N LEU A 93 18.43 -27.90 -0.45
CA LEU A 93 17.07 -27.48 -0.80
C LEU A 93 16.40 -28.56 -1.65
N THR A 94 15.66 -29.46 -1.01
CA THR A 94 14.80 -30.43 -1.71
C THR A 94 13.62 -29.68 -2.37
N ALA A 95 12.96 -30.30 -3.36
CA ALA A 95 11.80 -29.70 -4.03
C ALA A 95 10.72 -29.24 -3.05
N LYS A 96 10.39 -30.07 -2.04
CA LYS A 96 9.44 -29.70 -0.98
C LYS A 96 9.88 -28.45 -0.20
N LYS A 97 11.14 -28.41 0.25
CA LYS A 97 11.68 -27.25 1.00
C LYS A 97 11.73 -25.99 0.15
N ARG A 98 11.98 -26.13 -1.15
CA ARG A 98 11.95 -25.02 -2.11
C ARG A 98 10.56 -24.41 -2.20
N LEU A 99 9.52 -25.23 -2.39
CA LEU A 99 8.14 -24.78 -2.42
C LEU A 99 7.70 -24.14 -1.09
N ASP A 100 8.10 -24.73 0.04
CA ASP A 100 7.84 -24.16 1.36
C ASP A 100 8.49 -22.78 1.53
N LEU A 101 9.75 -22.63 1.11
CA LEU A 101 10.47 -21.36 1.16
C LEU A 101 9.86 -20.33 0.21
N GLU A 102 9.51 -20.73 -1.02
CA GLU A 102 8.85 -19.88 -2.00
C GLU A 102 7.56 -19.29 -1.43
N ARG A 103 6.70 -20.14 -0.85
CA ARG A 103 5.44 -19.70 -0.24
C ARG A 103 5.67 -18.69 0.88
N ILE A 104 6.65 -18.93 1.75
CA ILE A 104 6.99 -18.01 2.85
C ILE A 104 7.53 -16.69 2.29
N VAL A 105 8.52 -16.74 1.39
CA VAL A 105 9.14 -15.55 0.80
C VAL A 105 8.10 -14.71 0.07
N ALA A 106 7.29 -15.31 -0.80
CA ALA A 106 6.26 -14.60 -1.55
C ALA A 106 5.23 -13.94 -0.62
N ALA A 107 4.69 -14.68 0.35
CA ALA A 107 3.71 -14.15 1.29
C ALA A 107 4.26 -12.99 2.13
N LYS A 108 5.43 -13.19 2.77
CA LYS A 108 6.02 -12.21 3.68
C LYS A 108 6.54 -10.99 2.95
N THR A 109 7.08 -11.14 1.73
CA THR A 109 7.52 -10.00 0.91
C THR A 109 6.35 -9.11 0.55
N ASN A 110 5.22 -9.68 0.10
CA ASN A 110 4.01 -8.93 -0.19
C ASN A 110 3.44 -8.21 1.04
N GLU A 111 3.42 -8.87 2.21
CA GLU A 111 2.99 -8.24 3.47
C GLU A 111 3.90 -7.06 3.86
N LEU A 112 5.23 -7.21 3.73
CA LEU A 112 6.19 -6.16 4.09
C LEU A 112 6.21 -5.01 3.08
N ASP A 113 5.93 -5.27 1.80
CA ASP A 113 5.70 -4.23 0.81
C ASP A 113 4.47 -3.38 1.13
N ALA A 114 3.38 -4.01 1.59
CA ALA A 114 2.21 -3.28 2.05
C ALA A 114 2.52 -2.41 3.28
N VAL A 115 3.30 -2.92 4.24
CA VAL A 115 3.78 -2.13 5.38
C VAL A 115 4.57 -0.91 4.91
N ARG A 116 5.52 -1.11 3.99
CA ARG A 116 6.32 -0.01 3.43
C ARG A 116 5.43 1.04 2.75
N ALA A 117 4.49 0.61 1.91
CA ALA A 117 3.59 1.51 1.19
C ALA A 117 2.70 2.33 2.15
N LEU A 118 2.18 1.71 3.21
CA LEU A 118 1.40 2.42 4.24
C LEU A 118 2.26 3.40 5.05
N ALA A 119 3.49 3.02 5.41
CA ALA A 119 4.42 3.92 6.09
C ALA A 119 4.85 5.12 5.22
N GLU A 120 5.08 4.91 3.92
CA GLU A 120 5.33 5.97 2.94
C GLU A 120 4.11 6.90 2.80
N CYS A 121 2.90 6.34 2.75
CA CYS A 121 1.65 7.09 2.68
C CYS A 121 1.42 7.97 3.93
N LEU A 122 1.62 7.42 5.13
CA LEU A 122 1.53 8.17 6.39
C LEU A 122 2.53 9.34 6.44
N ASP A 123 3.77 9.12 6.01
CA ASP A 123 4.77 10.17 6.02
C ASP A 123 4.50 11.29 5.01
N GLU A 124 4.07 10.92 3.81
CA GLU A 124 3.71 11.88 2.76
C GLU A 124 2.45 12.67 3.16
N ALA A 125 1.51 12.05 3.90
CA ALA A 125 0.37 12.75 4.49
C ALA A 125 0.77 13.74 5.58
N ALA A 126 1.79 13.39 6.39
CA ALA A 126 2.25 14.24 7.49
C ALA A 126 3.13 15.42 7.03
N SER A 127 3.88 15.26 5.93
CA SER A 127 4.93 16.22 5.55
C SER A 127 4.83 16.77 4.13
N GLY A 128 3.97 16.20 3.29
CA GLY A 128 3.93 16.53 1.88
C GLY A 128 3.17 17.82 1.57
N ARG A 129 3.59 18.48 0.49
CA ARG A 129 3.01 19.75 0.04
C ARG A 129 1.60 19.53 -0.54
N GLN A 130 0.66 20.36 -0.11
CA GLN A 130 -0.65 20.45 -0.73
C GLN A 130 -0.62 21.35 -1.97
N VAL A 131 -1.39 20.98 -2.98
CA VAL A 131 -1.61 21.77 -4.20
C VAL A 131 -3.10 21.74 -4.56
N HIS A 132 -3.56 22.77 -5.27
CA HIS A 132 -4.91 22.81 -5.81
C HIS A 132 -5.01 21.90 -7.03
N ILE A 133 -5.92 20.93 -6.99
CA ILE A 133 -6.12 19.96 -8.07
C ILE A 133 -7.60 19.57 -8.18
N ASP A 134 -8.06 19.32 -9.42
CA ASP A 134 -9.34 18.70 -9.69
C ASP A 134 -9.29 17.21 -9.32
N LEU A 135 -10.07 16.84 -8.31
CA LEU A 135 -10.08 15.48 -7.78
C LEU A 135 -10.57 14.45 -8.80
N SER A 136 -11.41 14.85 -9.77
CA SER A 136 -11.89 13.97 -10.83
C SER A 136 -10.78 13.60 -11.81
N GLN A 137 -9.96 14.58 -12.19
CA GLN A 137 -8.79 14.36 -13.04
C GLN A 137 -7.74 13.52 -12.32
N LEU A 138 -7.49 13.81 -11.04
CA LEU A 138 -6.56 13.03 -10.23
C LEU A 138 -7.01 11.57 -10.11
N ALA A 139 -8.29 11.31 -9.85
CA ALA A 139 -8.82 9.97 -9.78
C ALA A 139 -8.69 9.23 -11.13
N GLN A 140 -8.98 9.91 -12.24
CA GLN A 140 -8.78 9.33 -13.57
C GLN A 140 -7.31 8.94 -13.81
N GLN A 141 -6.37 9.81 -13.47
CA GLN A 141 -4.94 9.53 -13.58
C GLN A 141 -4.51 8.38 -12.67
N ALA A 142 -4.99 8.35 -11.43
CA ALA A 142 -4.72 7.30 -10.47
C ALA A 142 -5.17 5.91 -10.99
N LEU A 143 -6.38 5.83 -11.54
CA LEU A 143 -6.90 4.57 -12.10
C LEU A 143 -6.20 4.18 -13.41
N ALA A 144 -5.84 5.14 -14.26
CA ALA A 144 -5.14 4.87 -15.51
C ALA A 144 -3.69 4.38 -15.28
N ALA A 145 -2.99 4.95 -14.30
CA ALA A 145 -1.60 4.57 -13.98
C ALA A 145 -1.51 3.23 -13.22
N GLY A 146 -2.58 2.78 -12.59
CA GLY A 146 -2.58 1.63 -11.68
C GLY A 146 -2.27 0.26 -12.31
N GLY A 147 -2.15 0.13 -13.63
CA GLY A 147 -1.99 -1.15 -14.32
C GLY A 147 -0.68 -1.92 -14.04
N GLU A 148 0.35 -1.26 -13.52
CA GLU A 148 1.70 -1.82 -13.39
C GLU A 148 2.00 -2.52 -12.05
N ALA A 149 1.13 -2.40 -11.04
CA ALA A 149 1.42 -2.99 -9.73
C ALA A 149 1.35 -4.54 -9.76
N ALA A 150 2.30 -5.19 -9.09
CA ALA A 150 2.44 -6.65 -9.02
C ALA A 150 1.39 -7.37 -8.14
N GLY A 151 0.34 -6.65 -7.72
CA GLY A 151 -0.70 -7.15 -6.81
C GLY A 151 -1.95 -7.69 -7.52
N PRO A 152 -3.00 -8.04 -6.75
CA PRO A 152 -4.29 -8.37 -7.33
C PRO A 152 -4.81 -7.20 -8.18
N ARG A 153 -5.48 -7.55 -9.29
CA ARG A 153 -6.07 -6.56 -10.19
C ARG A 153 -7.57 -6.45 -9.93
N ALA A 154 -8.09 -5.23 -9.93
CA ALA A 154 -9.52 -4.96 -9.86
C ALA A 154 -9.99 -4.15 -11.07
N HIS A 155 -11.26 -4.32 -11.41
CA HIS A 155 -11.95 -3.48 -12.38
C HIS A 155 -12.70 -2.36 -11.65
N ILE A 156 -12.32 -1.11 -11.90
CA ILE A 156 -12.88 0.06 -11.22
C ILE A 156 -13.52 0.98 -12.27
N GLY A 157 -14.84 1.13 -12.21
CA GLY A 157 -15.55 2.17 -12.96
C GLY A 157 -15.36 3.53 -12.32
N LEU A 158 -15.32 4.60 -13.13
CA LEU A 158 -15.27 5.98 -12.66
C LEU A 158 -16.50 6.73 -13.14
N SER A 159 -17.24 7.31 -12.19
CA SER A 159 -18.38 8.20 -12.42
C SER A 159 -18.08 9.52 -11.73
N ALA A 160 -17.54 10.48 -12.46
CA ALA A 160 -17.20 11.78 -11.91
C ALA A 160 -18.08 12.86 -12.54
N GLU A 161 -18.78 13.61 -11.70
CA GLU A 161 -19.36 14.88 -12.12
C GLU A 161 -18.22 15.89 -12.29
N ARG A 162 -18.32 16.77 -13.29
CA ARG A 162 -17.37 17.89 -13.41
C ARG A 162 -17.56 18.80 -12.21
N LEU A 163 -16.65 18.70 -11.24
CA LEU A 163 -16.75 19.42 -9.97
C LEU A 163 -16.62 20.94 -10.18
N GLY A 164 -15.76 21.36 -11.13
CA GLY A 164 -15.43 22.77 -11.34
C GLY A 164 -14.72 23.42 -10.15
N GLU A 165 -14.33 22.63 -9.15
CA GLU A 165 -13.67 23.04 -7.92
C GLU A 165 -12.34 22.31 -7.77
N GLU A 166 -11.30 23.05 -7.39
CA GLU A 166 -10.00 22.49 -7.05
C GLU A 166 -9.89 22.33 -5.53
N LEU A 167 -9.38 21.18 -5.09
CA LEU A 167 -9.12 20.91 -3.69
C LEU A 167 -7.63 21.05 -3.37
N SER A 168 -7.33 21.64 -2.22
CA SER A 168 -5.96 21.68 -1.68
C SER A 168 -5.63 20.33 -1.05
N VAL A 169 -4.99 19.44 -1.81
CA VAL A 169 -4.60 18.11 -1.34
C VAL A 169 -3.18 17.78 -1.79
N ASN A 170 -2.55 16.81 -1.12
CA ASN A 170 -1.34 16.20 -1.65
C ASN A 170 -1.75 15.15 -2.73
N PRO A 171 -1.37 15.32 -4.01
CA PRO A 171 -1.83 14.44 -5.08
C PRO A 171 -1.37 12.99 -4.90
N LYS A 172 -0.17 12.78 -4.34
CA LYS A 172 0.37 11.43 -4.10
C LYS A 172 -0.46 10.71 -3.04
N VAL A 173 -0.77 11.40 -1.94
CA VAL A 173 -1.55 10.83 -0.83
C VAL A 173 -2.98 10.58 -1.27
N ALA A 174 -3.62 11.52 -1.98
CA ALA A 174 -4.96 11.34 -2.50
C ALA A 174 -5.03 10.17 -3.50
N THR A 175 -4.04 10.03 -4.41
CA THR A 175 -3.91 8.86 -5.30
C THR A 175 -3.81 7.56 -4.51
N GLN A 176 -2.94 7.51 -3.50
CA GLN A 176 -2.74 6.33 -2.66
C GLN A 176 -4.00 5.99 -1.86
N LEU A 177 -4.69 6.98 -1.29
CA LEU A 177 -5.96 6.81 -0.60
C LEU A 177 -7.01 6.20 -1.52
N ILE A 178 -7.17 6.70 -2.74
CA ILE A 178 -8.13 6.14 -3.72
C ILE A 178 -7.84 4.66 -3.97
N VAL A 179 -6.58 4.31 -4.22
CA VAL A 179 -6.17 2.93 -4.50
C VAL A 179 -6.31 2.02 -3.28
N LEU A 180 -5.98 2.50 -2.07
CA LEU A 180 -6.13 1.74 -0.83
C LEU A 180 -7.62 1.53 -0.48
N CYS A 181 -8.46 2.54 -0.68
CA CYS A 181 -9.90 2.42 -0.51
C CYS A 181 -10.50 1.42 -1.51
N ALA A 182 -10.02 1.44 -2.75
CA ALA A 182 -10.40 0.45 -3.75
C ALA A 182 -9.99 -0.97 -3.33
N SER A 183 -8.79 -1.16 -2.80
CA SER A 183 -8.35 -2.45 -2.25
C SER A 183 -9.24 -2.93 -1.09
N ALA A 184 -9.68 -2.00 -0.24
CA ALA A 184 -10.58 -2.31 0.87
C ALA A 184 -11.96 -2.81 0.42
N VAL A 185 -12.52 -2.20 -0.64
CA VAL A 185 -13.89 -2.45 -1.15
C VAL A 185 -13.97 -3.64 -2.12
N THR A 186 -12.92 -3.87 -2.91
CA THR A 186 -12.87 -4.95 -3.93
C THR A 186 -12.52 -6.33 -3.37
N ASP A 187 -12.36 -6.43 -2.04
CA ASP A 187 -11.87 -7.62 -1.35
C ASP A 187 -10.56 -8.16 -1.95
N GLY A 188 -9.60 -7.25 -2.18
CA GLY A 188 -8.32 -7.60 -2.81
C GLY A 188 -8.48 -8.05 -4.26
N GLY A 189 -9.33 -7.38 -5.03
CA GLY A 189 -9.52 -7.61 -6.47
C GLY A 189 -10.47 -8.75 -6.86
N GLN A 190 -11.14 -9.38 -5.90
CA GLN A 190 -12.14 -10.42 -6.17
C GLN A 190 -13.45 -9.86 -6.71
N ARG A 191 -13.73 -8.58 -6.48
CA ARG A 191 -14.95 -7.92 -6.92
C ARG A 191 -14.64 -6.61 -7.67
N PRO A 192 -15.38 -6.29 -8.74
CA PRO A 192 -15.32 -4.97 -9.35
C PRO A 192 -15.85 -3.91 -8.39
N ALA A 193 -15.51 -2.64 -8.65
CA ALA A 193 -16.01 -1.52 -7.87
C ALA A 193 -16.41 -0.34 -8.76
N GLN A 194 -17.26 0.54 -8.22
CA GLN A 194 -17.57 1.84 -8.78
C GLN A 194 -17.00 2.91 -7.86
N LEU A 195 -16.19 3.79 -8.45
CA LEU A 195 -15.74 5.04 -7.85
C LEU A 195 -16.65 6.17 -8.36
N SER A 196 -17.35 6.82 -7.44
CA SER A 196 -18.19 7.98 -7.74
C SER A 196 -17.64 9.23 -7.05
N ILE A 197 -17.58 10.34 -7.77
CA ILE A 197 -17.05 11.61 -7.28
C ILE A 197 -18.14 12.67 -7.44
N ALA A 198 -18.54 13.27 -6.33
CA ALA A 198 -19.61 14.26 -6.27
C ALA A 198 -19.20 15.47 -5.43
N LYS A 199 -19.77 16.63 -5.76
CA LYS A 199 -19.60 17.85 -4.98
C LYS A 199 -20.46 17.80 -3.73
N VAL A 200 -19.93 18.27 -2.61
CA VAL A 200 -20.70 18.40 -1.36
C VAL A 200 -21.42 19.76 -1.35
N PRO A 201 -22.71 19.86 -0.95
CA PRO A 201 -23.46 21.12 -0.96
C PRO A 201 -22.82 22.26 -0.15
N GLN A 202 -22.06 21.92 0.90
CA GLN A 202 -21.36 22.88 1.77
C GLN A 202 -19.97 23.27 1.23
N GLY A 203 -19.65 22.83 0.00
CA GLY A 203 -18.32 22.93 -0.59
C GLY A 203 -17.48 21.68 -0.31
N GLY A 204 -16.60 21.35 -1.24
CA GLY A 204 -15.70 20.21 -1.12
C GLY A 204 -16.08 19.06 -2.03
N CYS A 205 -15.43 17.92 -1.83
CA CYS A 205 -15.63 16.73 -2.65
C CYS A 205 -15.90 15.51 -1.79
N GLU A 206 -16.84 14.70 -2.23
CA GLU A 206 -17.10 13.38 -1.70
C GLU A 206 -16.76 12.33 -2.74
N LEU A 207 -16.07 11.30 -2.28
CA LEU A 207 -15.59 10.21 -3.09
C LEU A 207 -16.15 8.92 -2.48
N ARG A 208 -17.01 8.23 -3.23
CA ARG A 208 -17.69 7.00 -2.81
C ARG A 208 -17.16 5.81 -3.59
N LEU A 209 -16.76 4.77 -2.88
CA LEU A 209 -16.43 3.47 -3.47
C LEU A 209 -17.41 2.42 -3.03
N ARG A 210 -17.98 1.72 -4.01
CA ARG A 210 -18.92 0.62 -3.80
C ARG A 210 -18.49 -0.61 -4.57
N GLY A 211 -18.55 -1.78 -3.92
CA GLY A 211 -18.35 -3.06 -4.59
C GLY A 211 -19.54 -3.39 -5.50
N LEU A 212 -19.26 -3.91 -6.70
CA LEU A 212 -20.24 -4.33 -7.68
C LEU A 212 -20.20 -5.85 -7.86
N GLU A 213 -21.30 -6.40 -8.36
CA GLU A 213 -21.36 -7.81 -8.80
C GLU A 213 -20.68 -8.01 -10.15
N HIS A 214 -20.76 -7.01 -11.03
CA HIS A 214 -20.25 -7.07 -12.40
C HIS A 214 -19.39 -5.83 -12.71
N ALA A 215 -18.39 -6.01 -13.57
CA ALA A 215 -17.51 -4.92 -13.97
C ALA A 215 -18.29 -3.89 -14.80
N PRO A 216 -18.21 -2.60 -14.48
CA PRO A 216 -18.89 -1.56 -15.26
C PRO A 216 -18.24 -1.42 -16.65
N THR A 217 -19.03 -1.00 -17.63
CA THR A 217 -18.52 -0.72 -18.98
C THR A 217 -17.47 0.39 -18.93
N GLY A 218 -16.31 0.16 -19.55
CA GLY A 218 -15.21 1.14 -19.54
C GLY A 218 -14.42 1.20 -18.23
N ALA A 219 -14.50 0.16 -17.38
CA ALA A 219 -13.72 0.08 -16.15
C ALA A 219 -12.21 0.10 -16.41
N TYR A 220 -11.48 0.76 -15.50
CA TYR A 220 -10.03 0.71 -15.44
C TYR A 220 -9.57 -0.60 -14.80
N THR A 221 -8.48 -1.18 -15.28
CA THR A 221 -7.81 -2.31 -14.61
C THR A 221 -6.70 -1.76 -13.72
N VAL A 222 -6.90 -1.86 -12.41
CA VAL A 222 -6.02 -1.25 -11.40
C VAL A 222 -5.38 -2.35 -10.57
N GLY A 223 -4.06 -2.35 -10.48
CA GLY A 223 -3.31 -3.17 -9.55
C GLY A 223 -3.41 -2.59 -8.14
N LEU A 224 -3.78 -3.45 -7.19
CA LEU A 224 -4.08 -3.06 -5.83
C LEU A 224 -2.94 -3.46 -4.88
N PRO A 225 -2.63 -2.66 -3.86
CA PRO A 225 -1.74 -3.06 -2.79
C PRO A 225 -2.37 -4.20 -1.99
N ALA A 226 -1.53 -5.06 -1.42
CA ALA A 226 -1.99 -6.12 -0.54
C ALA A 226 -2.66 -5.52 0.71
N LYS A 227 -3.85 -6.02 1.03
CA LYS A 227 -4.60 -5.63 2.22
C LYS A 227 -4.03 -6.35 3.44
N ILE A 228 -3.51 -5.60 4.39
CA ILE A 228 -3.03 -6.10 5.68
C ILE A 228 -3.90 -5.57 6.84
N PRO A 229 -3.99 -6.26 7.99
CA PRO A 229 -4.80 -5.83 9.13
C PRO A 229 -4.65 -4.35 9.54
N PRO A 230 -3.45 -3.76 9.63
CA PRO A 230 -3.31 -2.33 9.99
C PRO A 230 -3.80 -1.34 8.91
N SER A 231 -4.25 -1.82 7.74
CA SER A 231 -4.61 -0.93 6.61
C SER A 231 -5.77 0.00 6.98
N ALA A 232 -6.76 -0.47 7.75
CA ALA A 232 -7.91 0.36 8.14
C ALA A 232 -7.49 1.50 9.08
N THR A 233 -6.70 1.18 10.12
CA THR A 233 -6.14 2.18 11.06
C THR A 233 -5.27 3.20 10.33
N CYS A 234 -4.41 2.74 9.41
CA CYS A 234 -3.57 3.62 8.60
C CYS A 234 -4.41 4.50 7.66
N LEU A 235 -5.43 3.95 7.00
CA LEU A 235 -6.32 4.70 6.11
C LEU A 235 -7.04 5.83 6.86
N ASN A 236 -7.57 5.55 8.05
CA ASN A 236 -8.21 6.57 8.89
C ASN A 236 -7.23 7.69 9.28
N ALA A 237 -6.00 7.32 9.67
CA ALA A 237 -4.98 8.29 10.05
C ALA A 237 -4.53 9.15 8.84
N VAL A 238 -4.33 8.54 7.68
CA VAL A 238 -3.99 9.27 6.44
C VAL A 238 -5.13 10.22 6.04
N ALA A 239 -6.39 9.78 6.13
CA ALA A 239 -7.55 10.63 5.89
C ALA A 239 -7.53 11.83 6.85
N ALA A 240 -7.40 11.60 8.16
CA ALA A 240 -7.34 12.66 9.16
C ALA A 240 -6.19 13.66 8.92
N LEU A 241 -4.99 13.18 8.61
CA LEU A 241 -3.82 14.02 8.29
C LEU A 241 -4.04 14.90 7.05
N THR A 242 -4.86 14.42 6.11
CA THR A 242 -5.24 15.15 4.89
C THR A 242 -6.55 15.91 5.02
N ARG A 243 -7.06 16.10 6.24
CA ARG A 243 -8.33 16.77 6.54
C ARG A 243 -9.53 16.13 5.81
N ALA A 244 -9.42 14.84 5.53
CA ALA A 244 -10.49 14.04 4.97
C ALA A 244 -11.19 13.23 6.06
N GLU A 245 -12.50 13.06 5.93
CA GLU A 245 -13.29 12.16 6.75
C GLU A 245 -13.50 10.84 6.01
N LEU A 246 -13.06 9.74 6.61
CA LEU A 246 -13.28 8.40 6.10
C LEU A 246 -14.41 7.74 6.90
N SER A 247 -15.45 7.28 6.21
CA SER A 247 -16.58 6.57 6.81
C SER A 247 -16.98 5.37 5.97
N GLN A 248 -17.64 4.39 6.59
CA GLN A 248 -18.17 3.22 5.91
C GLN A 248 -19.68 3.11 6.19
N THR A 249 -20.50 3.16 5.14
CA THR A 249 -21.96 3.13 5.25
C THR A 249 -22.52 2.12 4.27
N GLY A 250 -23.25 1.10 4.74
CA GLY A 250 -23.94 0.15 3.86
C GLY A 250 -23.03 -0.64 2.91
N GLY A 251 -21.77 -0.88 3.28
CA GLY A 251 -20.78 -1.53 2.41
C GLY A 251 -20.11 -0.60 1.40
N GLU A 252 -20.46 0.69 1.39
CA GLU A 252 -19.76 1.74 0.67
C GLU A 252 -18.72 2.39 1.58
N LEU A 253 -17.56 2.71 1.00
CA LEU A 253 -16.53 3.51 1.65
C LEU A 253 -16.64 4.93 1.12
N VAL A 254 -16.78 5.90 2.01
CA VAL A 254 -16.98 7.31 1.69
C VAL A 254 -15.83 8.12 2.25
N LEU A 255 -15.14 8.85 1.38
CA LEU A 255 -14.04 9.76 1.71
C LEU A 255 -14.46 11.19 1.36
N ARG A 256 -14.50 12.07 2.35
CA ARG A 256 -14.95 13.46 2.19
C ARG A 256 -13.82 14.42 2.47
N TRP A 257 -13.52 15.31 1.53
CA TRP A 257 -12.70 16.49 1.77
C TRP A 257 -13.61 17.70 1.88
N SER A 258 -13.49 18.44 2.97
CA SER A 258 -14.14 19.74 3.09
C SER A 258 -13.45 20.74 2.15
N ALA A 259 -14.21 21.64 1.52
CA ALA A 259 -13.63 22.85 0.97
C ALA A 259 -13.14 23.67 2.15
N GLU A 260 -11.87 23.50 2.50
CA GLU A 260 -11.27 24.32 3.52
C GLU A 260 -11.41 25.77 3.08
N SER A 261 -12.04 26.58 3.94
CA SER A 261 -12.31 27.97 3.64
C SER A 261 -10.98 28.61 3.28
N THR A 262 -10.86 29.04 2.02
CA THR A 262 -9.70 29.74 1.45
C THR A 262 -9.62 31.16 2.05
N ARG A 263 -9.68 31.26 3.38
CA ARG A 263 -9.73 32.51 4.13
C ARG A 263 -8.65 32.49 5.20
N ALA A 264 -7.74 33.45 5.07
CA ALA A 264 -6.73 33.90 6.02
C ALA A 264 -5.39 33.14 6.02
N SER A 265 -4.65 33.27 4.94
CA SER A 265 -3.19 33.49 5.02
C SER A 265 -2.86 34.73 4.19
N GLY A 266 -3.33 35.88 4.70
CA GLY A 266 -2.83 37.20 4.32
C GLY A 266 -1.77 37.63 5.33
#